data_AF-A0A659UI99-F1
#
_entry.id   AF-A0A659UI99-F1
#
_cell.length_a   1.000
_cell.length_b   1.000
_cell.length_c   1.000
_cell.angle_alpha   90.00
_cell.angle_beta   90.00
_cell.angle_gamma   90.00
#
_symmetry.space_group_name_H-M   'P 1'
#
loop_
_entity.id
_entity.type
_entity.pdbx_description
1 polymer ?
#
loop_
_entity_poly.entity_id
_entity_poly.type
_entity_poly.pdbx_seq_one_letter_code
_entity_poly.pdbx_strand_id
1 'polypeptide(L)' 'GQWLRVRGRFPALLAGHDPVVSRVRTPIGRRGIYAVRIGIDDRAAANVICQKLQSVGGACVVVRNR' A
#
# COMPACT_ATOMS: atom_id res chain seq x y z
N GLY A 1 15.35 9.13 -2.81
CA GLY A 1 13.92 9.48 -2.93
C GLY A 1 13.11 8.96 -1.74
N GLN A 2 12.06 9.66 -1.31
CA GLN A 2 11.23 9.28 -0.16
C GLN A 2 10.59 7.88 -0.31
N TRP A 3 10.29 7.48 -1.55
CA TRP A 3 9.82 6.13 -1.91
C TRP A 3 10.78 5.00 -1.50
N LEU A 4 12.09 5.16 -1.72
CA LEU A 4 13.09 4.13 -1.38
C LEU A 4 13.11 3.81 0.11
N ARG A 5 12.79 4.79 0.97
CA ARG A 5 12.67 4.59 2.43
C ARG A 5 11.42 3.80 2.80
N VAL A 6 10.31 3.98 2.08
CA VAL A 6 9.07 3.21 2.26
C VAL A 6 9.26 1.78 1.75
N ARG A 7 9.95 1.60 0.62
CA ARG A 7 10.30 0.29 0.04
C ARG A 7 11.07 -0.59 1.03
N GLY A 8 12.00 0.00 1.77
CA GLY A 8 12.76 -0.70 2.82
C GLY A 8 11.94 -1.08 4.05
N ARG A 9 10.76 -0.49 4.25
CA ARG A 9 9.90 -0.75 5.42
C ARG A 9 8.93 -1.91 5.21
N PHE A 10 8.71 -2.32 3.95
CA PHE A 10 7.80 -3.40 3.59
C PHE A 10 8.35 -4.37 2.53
N PRO A 11 9.59 -4.87 2.64
CA PRO A 11 10.18 -5.75 1.63
C PRO A 11 9.37 -7.04 1.44
N ALA A 12 8.79 -7.59 2.52
CA ALA A 12 7.95 -8.80 2.47
C ALA A 12 6.60 -8.62 1.75
N LEU A 13 6.09 -7.38 1.62
CA LEU A 13 4.87 -7.10 0.85
C LEU A 13 5.14 -6.87 -0.65
N LEU A 14 6.39 -6.64 -1.00
CA LEU A 14 6.82 -6.27 -2.36
C LEU A 14 7.57 -7.43 -3.05
N ALA A 15 8.05 -8.41 -2.29
CA ALA A 15 8.70 -9.61 -2.81
C ALA A 15 7.64 -10.63 -3.26
N GLY A 16 7.11 -10.47 -4.48
CA GLY A 16 6.18 -11.43 -5.10
C GLY A 16 4.97 -10.81 -5.79
N HIS A 17 4.73 -9.51 -5.57
CA HIS A 17 3.70 -8.74 -6.27
C HIS A 17 4.36 -7.56 -6.97
N ASP A 18 3.79 -7.07 -8.07
CA ASP A 18 4.25 -5.86 -8.75
C ASP A 18 3.51 -4.64 -8.17
N PRO A 19 4.13 -3.88 -7.24
CA PRO A 19 3.46 -2.80 -6.54
C PRO A 19 3.39 -1.57 -7.44
N VAL A 20 2.18 -1.14 -7.78
CA VAL A 20 1.99 0.12 -8.50
C VAL A 20 2.06 1.28 -7.51
N VAL A 21 3.10 2.10 -7.66
CA VAL A 21 3.32 3.29 -6.81
C VAL A 21 2.80 4.51 -7.53
N SER A 22 1.80 5.16 -6.96
CA SER A 22 1.22 6.39 -7.48
C SER A 22 1.34 7.51 -6.47
N ARG A 23 1.70 8.72 -6.91
CA ARG A 23 1.64 9.91 -6.05
C ARG A 23 0.25 10.51 -6.12
N VAL A 24 -0.49 10.46 -5.01
CA VAL A 24 -1.88 10.91 -4.93
C VAL A 24 -1.95 12.19 -4.12
N ARG A 25 -2.70 13.19 -4.60
CA ARG A 25 -2.96 14.42 -3.85
C ARG A 25 -4.10 14.16 -2.87
N THR A 26 -3.88 14.45 -1.58
CA THR A 26 -4.91 14.30 -0.55
C THR A 26 -5.57 15.65 -0.26
N PRO A 27 -6.87 15.66 0.12
CA PRO A 27 -7.54 16.89 0.57
C PRO A 27 -6.93 17.48 1.84
N ILE A 28 -6.26 16.65 2.65
CA ILE A 28 -5.75 16.97 3.99
C ILE A 28 -4.42 17.75 3.94
N GLY A 29 -3.85 18.02 2.76
CA GLY A 29 -2.69 18.91 2.68
C GLY A 29 -2.08 19.10 1.30
N ARG A 30 -1.08 19.99 1.22
CA ARG A 30 -0.35 20.29 -0.02
C ARG A 30 0.65 19.20 -0.43
N ARG A 31 0.99 18.28 0.48
CA ARG A 31 1.93 17.18 0.20
C ARG A 31 1.17 15.97 -0.35
N GLY A 32 1.47 15.60 -1.60
CA GLY A 32 0.99 14.35 -2.17
C GLY A 32 1.56 13.16 -1.39
N ILE A 33 0.72 12.15 -1.15
CA ILE A 33 1.10 10.87 -0.55
C ILE A 33 1.56 9.90 -1.63
N TYR A 34 2.34 8.89 -1.26
CA TYR A 34 2.61 7.76 -2.13
C TYR A 34 1.61 6.65 -1.79
N ALA A 35 0.70 6.35 -2.71
CA ALA A 35 -0.17 5.20 -2.63
C ALA A 35 0.53 4.01 -3.29
N VAL A 36 0.65 2.91 -2.56
CA VAL A 36 1.16 1.63 -3.08
C VAL A 36 -0.03 0.71 -3.26
N ARG A 37 -0.24 0.22 -4.48
CA ARG A 37 -1.30 -0.73 -4.81
C ARG A 37 -0.67 -2.09 -5.07
N ILE A 38 -1.19 -3.11 -4.39
CA ILE A 38 -0.74 -4.49 -4.52
C ILE A 38 -1.95 -5.28 -5.03
N GLY A 39 -1.82 -5.86 -6.23
CA GLY A 39 -2.81 -6.79 -6.77
C GLY A 39 -2.63 -8.16 -6.14
N ILE A 40 -3.71 -8.72 -5.62
CA ILE A 40 -3.77 -10.07 -5.06
C ILE A 40 -5.07 -10.71 -5.56
N ASP A 41 -5.01 -11.99 -5.89
CA ASP A 41 -6.14 -12.73 -6.47
C ASP A 41 -7.24 -13.06 -5.45
N ASP A 42 -6.88 -13.09 -4.15
CA ASP A 42 -7.78 -13.42 -3.06
C ASP A 42 -8.07 -12.23 -2.13
N ARG A 43 -9.35 -11.91 -1.99
CA ARG A 43 -9.82 -10.86 -1.07
C ARG A 43 -9.47 -11.17 0.38
N ALA A 44 -9.47 -12.44 0.81
CA ALA A 44 -9.12 -12.78 2.18
C ALA A 44 -7.64 -12.51 2.46
N ALA A 45 -6.74 -12.90 1.55
CA ALA A 45 -5.33 -12.53 1.62
C ALA A 45 -5.11 -11.00 1.66
N ALA A 46 -5.85 -10.24 0.84
CA ALA A 46 -5.79 -8.78 0.86
C ALA A 46 -6.19 -8.19 2.23
N ASN A 47 -7.21 -8.74 2.88
CA ASN A 47 -7.63 -8.31 4.22
C ASN A 47 -6.56 -8.59 5.28
N VAL A 48 -5.91 -9.75 5.25
CA VAL A 48 -4.84 -10.10 6.20
C VAL A 48 -3.68 -9.11 6.11
N ILE A 49 -3.27 -8.75 4.90
CA ILE A 49 -2.23 -7.74 4.67
C ILE A 49 -2.69 -6.37 5.18
N CYS A 50 -3.93 -6.00 4.88
CA CYS A 50 -4.48 -4.71 5.29
C CYS A 50 -4.49 -4.56 6.81
N GLN A 51 -4.89 -5.61 7.53
CA GLN A 51 -4.87 -5.65 8.99
C GLN A 51 -3.46 -5.51 9.55
N LYS A 52 -2.47 -6.23 9.00
CA LYS A 52 -1.05 -6.10 9.39
C LYS A 52 -0.51 -4.70 9.14
N LEU A 53 -0.93 -4.04 8.05
CA LEU A 53 -0.51 -2.69 7.76
C LEU A 53 -1.12 -1.68 8.74
N GLN A 54 -2.39 -1.84 9.07
CA GLN A 54 -3.08 -1.02 10.06
C GLN A 54 -2.48 -1.22 11.47
N SER A 55 -2.09 -2.45 11.85
CA SER A 55 -1.50 -2.72 13.17
C SER A 55 -0.16 -2.03 13.40
N VAL A 56 0.56 -1.67 12.33
CA VAL A 56 1.80 -0.89 12.40
C VAL A 56 1.57 0.62 12.12
N GLY A 57 0.31 1.07 12.15
CA GLY A 57 -0.09 2.47 11.97
C GLY A 57 -0.17 2.95 10.51
N GLY A 58 -0.14 2.04 9.54
CA GLY A 58 -0.28 2.36 8.11
C GLY A 58 -1.75 2.44 7.66
N ALA A 59 -2.00 3.25 6.63
CA ALA A 59 -3.33 3.34 6.01
C ALA A 59 -3.48 2.30 4.88
N CYS A 60 -4.58 1.56 4.88
CA CYS A 60 -4.90 0.57 3.85
C CYS A 60 -6.40 0.54 3.55
N VAL A 61 -6.75 0.30 2.28
CA VAL A 61 -8.11 0.05 1.81
C VAL A 61 -8.09 -1.13 0.83
N VAL A 62 -8.92 -2.15 1.07
CA VAL A 62 -9.15 -3.26 0.13
C VAL A 62 -10.30 -2.89 -0.79
N VAL A 63 -10.06 -2.94 -2.10
CA VAL A 63 -11.07 -2.71 -3.14
C VAL A 63 -11.27 -3.98 -3.96
N ARG A 64 -12.50 -4.21 -4.43
CA ARG A 64 -12.79 -5.29 -5.38
C ARG A 64 -12.43 -4.83 -6.78
N ASN A 65 -11.73 -5.68 -7.55
CA ASN A 65 -11.47 -5.40 -8.97
C ASN A 65 -12.81 -5.38 -9.72
N ARG A 66 -13.01 -4.38 -10.59
CA ARG A 66 -14.20 -4.28 -11.44
C ARG A 66 -13.91 -4.90 -12.80
#